data_AF-A0A1B6JHE5-F1
#
_entry.id   AF-A0A1B6JHE5-F1
#
_cell.length_a   1.000
_cell.length_b   1.000
_cell.length_c   1.000
_cell.angle_alpha   90.00
_cell.angle_beta   90.00
_cell.angle_gamma   90.00
#
_symmetry.space_group_name_H-M   'P 1'
#
loop_
_entity.id
_entity.type
_entity.pdbx_description
1 polymer ?
#
loop_
_entity_poly.entity_id
_entity_poly.type
_entity_poly.pdbx_seq_one_letter_code
_entity_poly.pdbx_strand_id
1 'polypeptide(L)'
;MDDCRSSLEALEKLLNEFFSPGTSNDRQRELENVLSTFSGRPESWRLCLQFLTLTSNQYVAMYCLATIESVITKRWLVLMTEEKSELTTLLYKHLLARHAEFPHFIRNKLLKLIVDIARYDWPHFYPDFFMNICKIIQDPQTTILGLSFLQTASEELICPREDLSVCRKDELKRLFTAHIPNVFKIICDVLEGVKDGRSSQAVGAAALQAVCHLFSWVPLQSQASHSALLALVFHFTCTPDNLGICALAVLNEVLYKNCVPHSLLPSVFVVCTQNHQLLHLVLQQSDLSNIDENYLNKLTEMSHLCLSKHWHRIEQNHLFPVNDFLYALYQYTFRQPTVASYYSCLDVWNSLLDYLADKDAVHIQKYEEFSTALIEAIIKKMRTEQNLDDEKTDDDEETERQVFIRHNIEVIGKIGDIVPMTTCSRVVDAWQKSCAVYSKLLFATEVPQPSPELRQG
;
A
#
# COMPACT_ATOMS: atom_id res chain seq x y z
N MET A 1 36.94 15.32 -28.46
CA MET A 1 36.17 15.72 -27.26
C MET A 1 35.37 16.99 -27.51
N ASP A 2 35.94 18.00 -28.18
CA ASP A 2 35.24 19.27 -28.48
C ASP A 2 33.98 19.09 -29.34
N ASP A 3 34.00 18.20 -30.33
CA ASP A 3 32.85 17.96 -31.23
C ASP A 3 31.64 17.27 -30.53
N CYS A 4 31.91 16.49 -29.48
CA CYS A 4 30.84 15.86 -28.70
C CYS A 4 30.18 16.88 -27.76
N ARG A 5 30.96 17.80 -27.19
CA ARG A 5 30.43 18.88 -26.34
C ARG A 5 29.62 19.88 -27.14
N SER A 6 30.07 20.27 -28.34
CA SER A 6 29.30 21.15 -29.22
C SER A 6 27.97 20.49 -29.65
N SER A 7 27.99 19.19 -29.97
CA SER A 7 26.79 18.43 -30.29
C SER A 7 25.82 18.34 -29.12
N LEU A 8 26.33 18.15 -27.90
CA LEU A 8 25.54 18.15 -26.67
C LEU A 8 24.89 19.51 -26.40
N GLU A 9 25.64 20.61 -26.52
CA GLU A 9 25.13 21.97 -26.34
C GLU A 9 24.04 22.31 -27.37
N ALA A 10 24.20 21.84 -28.62
CA ALA A 10 23.17 22.00 -29.65
C ALA A 10 21.90 21.21 -29.31
N LEU A 11 22.04 19.94 -28.88
CA LEU A 11 20.91 19.11 -28.46
C LEU A 11 20.18 19.71 -27.26
N GLU A 12 20.92 20.23 -26.28
CA GLU A 12 20.35 20.88 -25.10
C GLU A 12 19.54 22.12 -25.47
N LYS A 13 20.04 22.97 -26.37
CA LYS A 13 19.28 24.13 -26.87
C LYS A 13 17.98 23.71 -27.56
N LEU A 14 18.04 22.70 -28.42
CA LEU A 14 16.85 22.20 -29.14
C LEU A 14 15.79 21.64 -28.18
N LEU A 15 16.20 20.86 -27.18
CA LEU A 15 15.26 20.27 -26.22
C LEU A 15 14.66 21.31 -25.27
N ASN A 16 15.47 22.28 -24.82
CA ASN A 16 14.95 23.39 -24.03
C ASN A 16 13.96 24.26 -24.82
N GLU A 17 14.22 24.48 -26.12
CA GLU A 17 13.28 25.17 -27.01
C GLU A 17 11.99 24.34 -27.18
N PHE A 18 12.09 23.03 -27.41
CA PHE A 18 10.95 22.15 -27.61
C PHE A 18 9.96 22.18 -26.44
N PHE A 19 10.47 22.12 -25.20
CA PHE A 19 9.65 22.12 -23.98
C PHE A 19 9.35 23.53 -23.42
N SER A 20 9.75 24.60 -24.11
CA SER A 20 9.45 25.97 -23.68
C SER A 20 7.96 26.30 -23.92
N PRO A 21 7.27 26.96 -22.97
CA PRO A 21 5.85 27.32 -23.10
C PRO A 21 5.58 28.35 -24.21
N GLY A 22 6.62 29.02 -24.73
CA GLY A 22 6.51 30.00 -25.81
C GLY A 22 6.68 29.45 -27.22
N THR A 23 6.92 28.14 -27.38
CA THR A 23 7.22 27.53 -28.68
C THR A 23 5.94 27.24 -29.45
N SER A 24 5.85 27.72 -30.70
CA SER A 24 4.67 27.48 -31.54
C SER A 24 4.54 26.01 -31.94
N ASN A 25 3.31 25.55 -32.21
CA ASN A 25 3.05 24.17 -32.63
C ASN A 25 3.83 23.79 -33.91
N ASP A 26 3.92 24.70 -34.87
CA ASP A 26 4.69 24.48 -36.10
C ASP A 26 6.17 24.27 -35.79
N ARG A 27 6.74 25.09 -34.89
CA ARG A 27 8.13 24.97 -34.46
C ARG A 27 8.37 23.69 -33.66
N GLN A 28 7.46 23.29 -32.77
CA GLN A 28 7.54 22.02 -32.06
C GLN A 28 7.59 20.84 -33.03
N ARG A 29 6.78 20.87 -34.10
CA ARG A 29 6.77 19.81 -35.13
C ARG A 29 8.08 19.77 -35.92
N GLU A 30 8.66 20.93 -36.26
CA GLU A 30 10.00 20.99 -36.88
C GLU A 30 11.07 20.37 -35.99
N LEU A 31 11.10 20.75 -34.71
CA LEU A 31 12.04 20.23 -33.72
C LEU A 31 11.88 18.72 -33.52
N GLU A 32 10.64 18.23 -33.45
CA GLU A 32 10.33 16.80 -33.38
C GLU A 32 10.89 16.03 -34.59
N ASN A 33 10.75 16.56 -35.81
CA ASN A 33 11.31 15.95 -37.02
C ASN A 33 12.85 15.87 -36.96
N VAL A 34 13.51 16.92 -36.46
CA VAL A 34 14.97 16.95 -36.30
C VAL A 34 15.42 15.90 -35.28
N LEU A 35 14.75 15.84 -34.13
CA LEU A 35 15.04 14.87 -33.07
C LEU A 35 14.76 13.43 -33.55
N SER A 36 13.65 13.20 -34.24
CA SER A 36 13.32 11.89 -34.84
C SER A 36 14.38 11.45 -35.85
N THR A 37 14.88 12.39 -36.67
CA THR A 37 15.97 12.13 -37.62
C THR A 37 17.28 11.76 -36.92
N PHE A 38 17.60 12.41 -35.79
CA PHE A 38 18.79 12.06 -35.00
C PHE A 38 18.65 10.66 -34.38
N SER A 39 17.55 10.40 -33.68
CA SER A 39 17.32 9.14 -32.96
C SER A 39 17.25 7.93 -33.91
N GLY A 40 16.78 8.13 -35.15
CA GLY A 40 16.74 7.11 -36.19
C GLY A 40 18.10 6.62 -36.69
N ARG A 41 19.20 7.35 -36.47
CA ARG A 41 20.54 6.93 -36.92
C ARG A 41 20.98 5.64 -36.20
N PRO A 42 21.71 4.72 -36.86
CA PRO A 42 22.18 3.48 -36.21
C PRO A 42 23.06 3.73 -34.98
N GLU A 43 23.96 4.71 -35.08
CA GLU A 43 24.96 5.04 -34.04
C GLU A 43 24.46 6.03 -32.98
N SER A 44 23.18 6.42 -33.03
CA SER A 44 22.63 7.46 -32.14
C SER A 44 22.71 7.06 -30.66
N TRP A 45 22.59 5.77 -30.35
CA TRP A 45 22.65 5.25 -28.99
C TRP A 45 24.03 5.40 -28.36
N ARG A 46 25.13 5.27 -29.12
CA ARG A 46 26.50 5.48 -28.63
C ARG A 46 26.71 6.94 -28.23
N LEU A 47 26.23 7.88 -29.07
CA LEU A 47 26.25 9.31 -28.74
C LEU A 47 25.37 9.62 -27.53
N CYS A 48 24.18 9.04 -27.43
CA CYS A 48 23.30 9.21 -26.27
C CYS A 48 23.96 8.76 -24.97
N LEU A 49 24.69 7.64 -24.98
CA LEU A 49 25.46 7.19 -23.81
C LEU A 49 26.57 8.17 -23.43
N GLN A 50 27.26 8.76 -24.41
CA GLN A 50 28.25 9.81 -24.15
C GLN A 50 27.61 11.10 -23.61
N PHE A 51 26.46 11.51 -24.15
CA PHE A 51 25.72 12.67 -23.64
C PHE A 51 25.26 12.45 -22.21
N LEU A 52 24.81 11.24 -21.88
CA LEU A 52 24.42 10.88 -20.52
C LEU A 52 25.57 11.01 -19.52
N THR A 53 26.84 10.81 -19.89
CA THR A 53 27.97 11.01 -18.96
C THR A 53 28.33 12.48 -18.73
N LEU A 54 27.92 13.37 -19.63
CA LEU A 54 28.30 14.78 -19.63
C LEU A 54 27.17 15.71 -19.18
N THR A 55 25.92 15.36 -19.45
CA THR A 55 24.78 16.24 -19.21
C THR A 55 24.33 16.23 -17.75
N SER A 56 23.82 17.38 -17.31
CA SER A 56 22.98 17.55 -16.11
C SER A 56 21.54 17.94 -16.47
N ASN A 57 21.25 18.14 -17.76
CA ASN A 57 19.94 18.55 -18.25
C ASN A 57 18.98 17.35 -18.31
N GLN A 58 17.84 17.45 -17.61
CA GLN A 58 16.87 16.36 -17.49
C GLN A 58 16.17 16.04 -18.82
N TYR A 59 15.94 17.03 -19.68
CA TYR A 59 15.36 16.81 -21.01
C TYR A 59 16.32 16.02 -21.90
N VAL A 60 17.61 16.39 -21.89
CA VAL A 60 18.65 15.67 -22.63
C VAL A 60 18.75 14.23 -22.12
N ALA A 61 18.79 14.04 -20.79
CA ALA A 61 18.87 12.71 -20.19
C ALA A 61 17.69 11.82 -20.59
N MET A 62 16.45 12.32 -20.47
CA MET A 62 15.26 11.56 -20.88
C MET A 62 15.23 11.25 -22.37
N TYR A 63 15.59 12.21 -23.22
CA TYR A 63 15.66 12.00 -24.66
C TYR A 63 16.69 10.93 -25.05
N CYS A 64 17.87 10.96 -24.42
CA CYS A 64 18.91 9.96 -24.62
C CYS A 64 18.43 8.57 -24.19
N LEU A 65 17.79 8.46 -23.02
CA LEU A 65 17.24 7.21 -22.52
C LEU A 65 16.09 6.68 -23.40
N ALA A 66 15.22 7.55 -23.91
CA ALA A 66 14.15 7.17 -24.85
C ALA A 66 14.71 6.68 -26.20
N THR A 67 15.80 7.29 -26.68
CA THR A 67 16.49 6.83 -27.89
C THR A 67 17.08 5.43 -27.68
N ILE A 68 17.70 5.19 -26.54
CA ILE A 68 18.25 3.87 -26.17
C ILE A 68 17.12 2.85 -25.99
N GLU A 69 16.00 3.21 -25.36
CA GLU A 69 14.81 2.35 -25.25
C GLU A 69 14.29 1.91 -26.62
N SER A 70 14.21 2.83 -27.59
CA SER A 70 13.80 2.51 -28.97
C SER A 70 14.74 1.49 -29.60
N VAL A 71 16.04 1.55 -29.31
CA VAL A 71 17.03 0.57 -29.77
C VAL A 71 16.77 -0.80 -29.14
N ILE A 72 16.60 -0.86 -27.82
CA ILE A 72 16.35 -2.10 -27.06
C ILE A 72 15.00 -2.73 -27.44
N THR A 73 13.97 -1.93 -27.68
CA THR A 73 12.63 -2.45 -27.97
C THR A 73 12.43 -2.82 -29.44
N LYS A 74 12.99 -2.06 -30.38
CA LYS A 74 12.69 -2.23 -31.82
C LYS A 74 13.82 -2.87 -32.62
N ARG A 75 15.08 -2.75 -32.16
CA ARG A 75 16.26 -3.17 -32.95
C ARG A 75 17.11 -4.24 -32.26
N TRP A 76 16.80 -4.61 -31.02
CA TRP A 76 17.63 -5.52 -30.23
C TRP A 76 17.95 -6.85 -30.92
N LEU A 77 16.96 -7.48 -31.55
CA LEU A 77 17.17 -8.77 -32.23
C LEU A 77 18.11 -8.70 -33.44
N VAL A 78 18.29 -7.51 -34.02
CA VAL A 78 19.11 -7.28 -35.23
C VAL A 78 20.51 -6.74 -34.88
N LEU A 79 20.73 -6.26 -33.66
CA LEU A 79 22.04 -5.78 -33.22
C LEU A 79 23.07 -6.91 -33.19
N MET A 80 24.31 -6.57 -33.53
CA MET A 80 25.44 -7.49 -33.42
C MET A 80 25.77 -7.76 -31.95
N THR A 81 26.35 -8.93 -31.65
CA THR A 81 26.67 -9.34 -30.28
C THR A 81 27.60 -8.35 -29.57
N GLU A 82 28.56 -7.77 -30.30
CA GLU A 82 29.48 -6.76 -29.80
C GLU A 82 28.73 -5.50 -29.35
N GLU A 83 27.73 -5.06 -30.13
CA GLU A 83 26.93 -3.88 -29.84
C GLU A 83 26.02 -4.09 -28.63
N LYS A 84 25.40 -5.28 -28.52
CA LYS A 84 24.61 -5.66 -27.35
C LYS A 84 25.46 -5.65 -26.08
N SER A 85 26.64 -6.24 -26.15
CA SER A 85 27.59 -6.30 -25.03
C SER A 85 28.07 -4.91 -24.63
N GLU A 86 28.43 -4.08 -25.61
CA GLU A 86 28.86 -2.70 -25.41
C GLU A 86 27.75 -1.86 -24.75
N LEU A 87 26.53 -1.88 -25.31
CA LEU A 87 25.37 -1.14 -24.80
C LEU A 87 25.04 -1.55 -23.37
N THR A 88 24.98 -2.86 -23.09
CA THR A 88 24.70 -3.41 -21.76
C THR A 88 25.75 -2.98 -20.74
N THR A 89 27.03 -3.10 -21.10
CA THR A 89 28.16 -2.76 -20.23
C THR A 89 28.20 -1.28 -19.91
N LEU A 90 28.01 -0.42 -20.93
CA LEU A 90 28.06 1.03 -20.76
C LEU A 90 26.85 1.55 -19.96
N LEU A 91 25.63 1.04 -20.20
CA LEU A 91 24.46 1.39 -19.38
C LEU A 91 24.66 1.03 -17.91
N TYR A 92 25.11 -0.20 -17.64
CA TYR A 92 25.35 -0.67 -16.28
C TYR A 92 26.45 0.14 -15.58
N LYS A 93 27.57 0.40 -16.28
CA LYS A 93 28.66 1.27 -15.76
C LYS A 93 28.16 2.67 -15.46
N HIS A 94 27.33 3.24 -16.34
CA HIS A 94 26.77 4.57 -16.19
C HIS A 94 25.82 4.65 -14.98
N LEU A 95 24.96 3.64 -14.80
CA LEU A 95 24.09 3.50 -13.63
C LEU A 95 24.91 3.57 -12.34
N LEU A 96 25.89 2.69 -12.18
CA LEU A 96 26.67 2.64 -10.94
C LEU A 96 27.46 3.93 -10.70
N ALA A 97 28.00 4.54 -11.75
CA ALA A 97 28.81 5.75 -11.61
C ALA A 97 28.00 7.00 -11.22
N ARG A 98 26.76 7.17 -11.71
CA ARG A 98 26.01 8.44 -11.59
C ARG A 98 24.62 8.32 -10.96
N HIS A 99 24.21 7.16 -10.46
CA HIS A 99 22.87 6.96 -9.87
C HIS A 99 22.51 7.97 -8.77
N ALA A 100 23.49 8.46 -8.00
CA ALA A 100 23.27 9.41 -6.92
C ALA A 100 23.04 10.85 -7.41
N GLU A 101 23.51 11.20 -8.61
CA GLU A 101 23.38 12.53 -9.21
C GLU A 101 22.03 12.73 -9.90
N PHE A 102 21.40 11.63 -10.32
CA PHE A 102 20.18 11.68 -11.12
C PHE A 102 18.90 11.79 -10.28
N PRO A 103 17.91 12.57 -10.75
CA PRO A 103 16.55 12.50 -10.21
C PRO A 103 15.98 11.09 -10.26
N HIS A 104 15.07 10.79 -9.33
CA HIS A 104 14.44 9.48 -9.19
C HIS A 104 13.87 8.92 -10.52
N PHE A 105 13.17 9.74 -11.30
CA PHE A 105 12.56 9.29 -12.56
C PHE A 105 13.57 8.91 -13.65
N ILE A 106 14.72 9.61 -13.73
CA ILE A 106 15.82 9.28 -14.65
C ILE A 106 16.45 7.95 -14.24
N ARG A 107 16.71 7.78 -12.94
CA ARG A 107 17.28 6.55 -12.38
C ARG A 107 16.37 5.35 -12.64
N ASN A 108 15.07 5.49 -12.42
CA ASN A 108 14.10 4.42 -12.68
C ASN A 108 14.03 4.08 -14.16
N LYS A 109 14.09 5.09 -15.05
CA LYS A 109 14.15 4.85 -16.49
C LYS A 109 15.41 4.05 -16.86
N LEU A 110 16.57 4.39 -16.30
CA LEU A 110 17.82 3.68 -16.54
C LEU A 110 17.79 2.23 -16.05
N LEU A 111 17.26 1.99 -14.84
CA LEU A 111 17.04 0.64 -14.31
C LEU A 111 16.15 -0.18 -15.26
N LYS A 112 15.04 0.40 -15.69
CA LYS A 112 14.11 -0.21 -16.64
C LYS A 112 14.81 -0.63 -17.94
N LEU A 113 15.66 0.21 -18.53
CA LEU A 113 16.39 -0.16 -19.76
C LEU A 113 17.28 -1.41 -19.57
N ILE A 114 17.93 -1.55 -18.41
CA ILE A 114 18.76 -2.73 -18.14
C ILE A 114 17.89 -3.98 -17.94
N VAL A 115 16.74 -3.84 -17.30
CA VAL A 115 15.75 -4.91 -17.18
C VAL A 115 15.17 -5.29 -18.56
N ASP A 116 14.94 -4.31 -19.43
CA ASP A 116 14.45 -4.52 -20.80
C ASP A 116 15.45 -5.33 -21.63
N ILE A 117 16.76 -5.13 -21.43
CA ILE A 117 17.80 -5.97 -22.02
C ILE A 117 17.72 -7.40 -21.46
N ALA A 118 17.63 -7.55 -20.13
CA ALA A 118 17.54 -8.86 -19.49
C ALA A 118 16.31 -9.65 -19.93
N ARG A 119 15.18 -8.97 -20.20
CA ARG A 119 13.97 -9.58 -20.75
C ARG A 119 14.23 -10.32 -22.06
N TYR A 120 15.18 -9.89 -22.89
CA TYR A 120 15.59 -10.62 -24.10
C TYR A 120 16.70 -11.65 -23.84
N ASP A 121 17.72 -11.27 -23.07
CA ASP A 121 19.01 -11.97 -23.10
C ASP A 121 19.29 -12.82 -21.84
N TRP A 122 18.58 -12.61 -20.73
CA TRP A 122 18.75 -13.40 -19.50
C TRP A 122 18.06 -14.78 -19.65
N PRO A 123 18.69 -15.91 -19.32
CA PRO A 123 19.98 -16.05 -18.65
C PRO A 123 21.17 -16.36 -19.57
N HIS A 124 20.94 -16.63 -20.85
CA HIS A 124 22.00 -17.17 -21.72
C HIS A 124 23.02 -16.13 -22.18
N PHE A 125 22.57 -14.96 -22.62
CA PHE A 125 23.43 -13.89 -23.15
C PHE A 125 23.69 -12.79 -22.11
N TYR A 126 22.95 -12.80 -21.00
CA TYR A 126 23.20 -11.92 -19.86
C TYR A 126 23.15 -12.68 -18.51
N PRO A 127 24.06 -13.65 -18.28
CA PRO A 127 24.00 -14.57 -17.13
C PRO A 127 24.15 -13.88 -15.77
N ASP A 128 24.98 -12.83 -15.69
CA ASP A 128 25.28 -12.15 -14.42
C ASP A 128 24.19 -11.16 -13.97
N PHE A 129 23.14 -10.94 -14.78
CA PHE A 129 22.09 -9.95 -14.53
C PHE A 129 21.55 -10.01 -13.10
N PHE A 130 21.04 -11.16 -12.67
CA PHE A 130 20.41 -11.29 -11.36
C PHE A 130 21.43 -11.24 -10.22
N MET A 131 22.62 -11.83 -10.42
CA MET A 131 23.71 -11.76 -9.43
C MET A 131 24.15 -10.31 -9.19
N ASN A 132 24.18 -9.49 -10.23
CA ASN A 132 24.51 -8.06 -10.11
C ASN A 132 23.48 -7.32 -9.25
N ILE A 133 22.17 -7.59 -9.41
CA ILE A 133 21.13 -7.02 -8.53
C ILE A 133 21.42 -7.39 -7.07
N CYS A 134 21.68 -8.66 -6.78
CA CYS A 134 22.01 -9.11 -5.42
C CYS A 134 23.25 -8.40 -4.85
N LYS A 135 24.32 -8.24 -5.64
CA LYS A 135 25.55 -7.56 -5.21
C LYS A 135 25.31 -6.09 -4.88
N ILE A 136 24.52 -5.38 -5.69
CA ILE A 136 24.17 -3.97 -5.46
C ILE A 136 23.36 -3.83 -4.16
N ILE A 137 22.42 -4.74 -3.88
CA ILE A 137 21.66 -4.71 -2.62
C ILE A 137 22.60 -4.84 -1.40
N GLN A 138 23.60 -5.71 -1.49
CA GLN A 138 24.52 -6.00 -0.39
C GLN A 138 25.58 -4.91 -0.13
N ASP A 139 25.79 -3.97 -1.06
CA ASP A 139 26.69 -2.85 -0.86
C ASP A 139 25.95 -1.68 -0.17
N PRO A 140 26.37 -1.26 1.05
CA PRO A 140 25.71 -0.19 1.80
C PRO A 140 25.54 1.14 1.05
N GLN A 141 26.41 1.45 0.08
CA GLN A 141 26.31 2.68 -0.70
C GLN A 141 25.23 2.60 -1.80
N THR A 142 24.87 1.38 -2.22
CA THR A 142 23.96 1.17 -3.34
C THR A 142 22.73 0.32 -2.98
N THR A 143 22.54 -0.06 -1.71
CA THR A 143 21.41 -0.89 -1.25
C THR A 143 20.05 -0.39 -1.75
N ILE A 144 19.76 0.91 -1.62
CA ILE A 144 18.47 1.50 -2.06
C ILE A 144 18.30 1.37 -3.58
N LEU A 145 19.39 1.59 -4.34
CA LEU A 145 19.40 1.40 -5.79
C LEU A 145 19.13 -0.06 -6.13
N GLY A 146 19.79 -1.00 -5.44
CA GLY A 146 19.61 -2.44 -5.64
C GLY A 146 18.19 -2.91 -5.36
N LEU A 147 17.56 -2.40 -4.29
CA LEU A 147 16.17 -2.70 -3.96
C LEU A 147 15.20 -2.16 -5.02
N SER A 148 15.45 -0.94 -5.51
CA SER A 148 14.67 -0.36 -6.63
C SER A 148 14.85 -1.16 -7.92
N PHE A 149 16.07 -1.65 -8.17
CA PHE A 149 16.38 -2.50 -9.33
C PHE A 149 15.65 -3.83 -9.25
N LEU A 150 15.64 -4.47 -8.07
CA LEU A 150 14.89 -5.70 -7.82
C LEU A 150 13.39 -5.52 -8.06
N GLN A 151 12.79 -4.43 -7.57
CA GLN A 151 11.39 -4.11 -7.81
C GLN A 151 11.11 -3.93 -9.31
N THR A 152 11.91 -3.12 -9.99
CA THR A 152 11.77 -2.91 -11.45
C THR A 152 11.88 -4.23 -12.23
N ALA A 153 12.84 -5.09 -11.84
CA ALA A 153 13.02 -6.40 -12.45
C ALA A 153 11.82 -7.33 -12.18
N SER A 154 11.26 -7.29 -10.99
CA SER A 154 10.05 -8.04 -10.62
C SER A 154 8.85 -7.60 -11.46
N GLU A 155 8.59 -6.29 -11.57
CA GLU A 155 7.48 -5.72 -12.33
C GLU A 155 7.53 -6.13 -13.82
N GLU A 156 8.68 -5.96 -14.47
CA GLU A 156 8.78 -6.17 -15.92
C GLU A 156 8.98 -7.65 -16.32
N LEU A 157 9.53 -8.51 -15.43
CA LEU A 157 9.82 -9.91 -15.76
C LEU A 157 8.76 -10.90 -15.25
N ILE A 158 8.05 -10.60 -14.17
CA ILE A 158 6.97 -11.46 -13.65
C ILE A 158 5.64 -11.17 -14.36
N CYS A 159 5.36 -9.90 -14.65
CA CYS A 159 4.19 -9.46 -15.42
C CYS A 159 4.62 -8.77 -16.74
N PRO A 160 5.34 -9.49 -17.63
CA PRO A 160 5.83 -8.91 -18.87
C PRO A 160 4.66 -8.51 -19.79
N ARG A 161 4.87 -7.43 -20.54
CA ARG A 161 3.93 -6.91 -21.55
C ARG A 161 3.50 -7.98 -22.56
N GLU A 162 2.41 -7.73 -23.28
CA GLU A 162 1.82 -8.67 -24.24
C GLU A 162 2.69 -8.96 -25.48
N ASP A 163 3.84 -8.31 -25.61
CA ASP A 163 4.78 -8.42 -26.73
C ASP A 163 5.69 -9.67 -26.69
N LEU A 164 5.73 -10.42 -25.57
CA LEU A 164 6.51 -11.66 -25.45
C LEU A 164 5.67 -12.93 -25.71
N SER A 165 6.32 -13.96 -26.23
CA SER A 165 5.73 -15.30 -26.34
C SER A 165 5.44 -15.90 -24.96
N VAL A 166 4.38 -16.70 -24.85
CA VAL A 166 3.99 -17.36 -23.59
C VAL A 166 5.15 -18.16 -22.98
N CYS A 167 5.87 -18.93 -23.81
CA CYS A 167 7.05 -19.70 -23.37
C CYS A 167 8.12 -18.81 -22.72
N ARG A 168 8.40 -17.63 -23.30
CA ARG A 168 9.38 -16.70 -22.74
C ARG A 168 8.91 -16.10 -21.42
N LYS A 169 7.62 -15.76 -21.30
CA LYS A 169 7.03 -15.27 -20.04
C LYS A 169 7.14 -16.31 -18.93
N ASP A 170 6.81 -17.56 -19.23
CA ASP A 170 6.89 -18.67 -18.27
C ASP A 170 8.34 -18.94 -17.86
N GLU A 171 9.28 -18.87 -18.81
CA GLU A 171 10.71 -19.02 -18.53
C GLU A 171 11.22 -17.92 -17.57
N LEU A 172 10.96 -16.65 -17.87
CA LEU A 172 11.37 -15.52 -17.03
C LEU A 172 10.79 -15.63 -15.62
N LYS A 173 9.49 -15.94 -15.52
CA LYS A 173 8.82 -16.15 -14.23
C LYS A 173 9.44 -17.29 -13.43
N ARG A 174 9.73 -18.42 -14.08
CA ARG A 174 10.37 -19.58 -13.45
C ARG A 174 11.78 -19.24 -12.94
N LEU A 175 12.58 -18.58 -13.77
CA LEU A 175 13.95 -18.17 -13.40
C LEU A 175 13.94 -17.20 -12.22
N PHE A 176 13.09 -16.16 -12.28
CA PHE A 176 13.00 -15.17 -11.20
C PHE A 176 12.53 -15.81 -9.91
N THR A 177 11.49 -16.66 -9.97
CA THR A 177 10.97 -17.40 -8.81
C THR A 177 12.04 -18.27 -8.15
N ALA A 178 12.93 -18.89 -8.93
CA ALA A 178 14.01 -19.73 -8.40
C ALA A 178 15.02 -18.95 -7.54
N HIS A 179 15.16 -17.63 -7.73
CA HIS A 179 16.06 -16.79 -6.95
C HIS A 179 15.43 -16.20 -5.68
N ILE A 180 14.10 -16.27 -5.52
CA ILE A 180 13.38 -15.65 -4.40
C ILE A 180 13.89 -16.06 -3.02
N PRO A 181 14.22 -17.33 -2.74
CA PRO A 181 14.76 -17.71 -1.43
C PRO A 181 16.06 -16.96 -1.07
N ASN A 182 16.94 -16.74 -2.05
CA ASN A 182 18.18 -15.99 -1.85
C ASN A 182 17.90 -14.48 -1.68
N VAL A 183 16.96 -13.94 -2.46
CA VAL A 183 16.52 -12.54 -2.32
C VAL A 183 15.98 -12.28 -0.93
N PHE A 184 15.10 -13.14 -0.40
CA PHE A 184 14.59 -12.99 0.96
C PHE A 184 15.68 -13.08 2.02
N LYS A 185 16.67 -13.96 1.86
CA LYS A 185 17.83 -13.99 2.75
C LYS A 185 18.59 -12.65 2.75
N ILE A 186 18.89 -12.11 1.58
CA ILE A 186 19.59 -10.82 1.45
C ILE A 186 18.77 -9.69 2.08
N ILE A 187 17.45 -9.66 1.85
CA ILE A 187 16.58 -8.64 2.46
C ILE A 187 16.51 -8.81 3.98
N CYS A 188 16.49 -10.04 4.51
CA CYS A 188 16.61 -10.27 5.95
C CYS A 188 17.90 -9.67 6.50
N ASP A 189 19.05 -9.92 5.86
CA ASP A 189 20.34 -9.37 6.30
C ASP A 189 20.32 -7.82 6.30
N VAL A 190 19.67 -7.20 5.32
CA VAL A 190 19.48 -5.74 5.25
C VAL A 190 18.58 -5.24 6.39
N LEU A 191 17.44 -5.89 6.62
CA LEU A 191 16.49 -5.53 7.67
C LEU A 191 17.08 -5.74 9.07
N GLU A 192 17.88 -6.79 9.28
CA GLU A 192 18.68 -6.99 10.50
C GLU A 192 19.68 -5.84 10.69
N GLY A 193 20.35 -5.40 9.62
CA GLY A 193 21.21 -4.21 9.65
C GLY A 193 20.47 -2.95 10.10
N VAL A 194 19.23 -2.75 9.67
CA VAL A 194 18.40 -1.61 10.11
C VAL A 194 17.99 -1.77 11.57
N LYS A 195 17.56 -2.96 11.98
CA LYS A 195 17.19 -3.29 13.37
C LYS A 195 18.35 -3.04 14.34
N ASP A 196 19.56 -3.41 13.96
CA ASP A 196 20.77 -3.22 14.76
C ASP A 196 21.31 -1.77 14.73
N GLY A 197 20.67 -0.86 13.99
CA GLY A 197 21.13 0.53 13.82
C GLY A 197 22.36 0.68 12.91
N ARG A 198 22.73 -0.36 12.15
CA ARG A 198 23.84 -0.35 11.18
C ARG A 198 23.45 0.29 9.83
N SER A 199 22.16 0.45 9.57
CA SER A 199 21.62 0.99 8.32
C SER A 199 20.50 2.00 8.59
N SER A 200 20.28 2.92 7.65
CA SER A 200 19.29 4.00 7.82
C SER A 200 17.85 3.50 7.72
N GLN A 201 16.92 4.24 8.31
CA GLN A 201 15.48 3.95 8.18
C GLN A 201 15.01 4.01 6.71
N ALA A 202 15.63 4.83 5.86
CA ALA A 202 15.32 4.87 4.43
C ALA A 202 15.61 3.53 3.73
N VAL A 203 16.70 2.85 4.11
CA VAL A 203 17.01 1.49 3.62
C VAL A 203 15.94 0.50 4.10
N GLY A 204 15.53 0.59 5.36
CA GLY A 204 14.47 -0.26 5.92
C GLY A 204 13.14 -0.09 5.20
N ALA A 205 12.72 1.15 4.92
CA ALA A 205 11.50 1.45 4.19
C ALA A 205 11.55 0.88 2.76
N ALA A 206 12.66 1.09 2.03
CA ALA A 206 12.84 0.54 0.69
C ALA A 206 12.83 -1.00 0.67
N ALA A 207 13.41 -1.63 1.70
CA ALA A 207 13.45 -3.09 1.84
C ALA A 207 12.05 -3.65 2.11
N LEU A 208 11.30 -3.05 3.04
CA LEU A 208 9.92 -3.44 3.34
C LEU A 208 8.99 -3.24 2.13
N GLN A 209 9.14 -2.14 1.39
CA GLN A 209 8.41 -1.92 0.13
C GLN A 209 8.73 -2.99 -0.93
N ALA A 210 10.00 -3.38 -1.05
CA ALA A 210 10.38 -4.47 -1.96
C ALA A 210 9.74 -5.80 -1.55
N VAL A 211 9.72 -6.12 -0.25
CA VAL A 211 9.06 -7.32 0.28
C VAL A 211 7.56 -7.29 0.03
N CYS A 212 6.92 -6.14 0.26
CA CYS A 212 5.50 -5.91 -0.01
C CYS A 212 5.18 -6.25 -1.48
N HIS A 213 5.93 -5.66 -2.41
CA HIS A 213 5.79 -5.94 -3.85
C HIS A 213 6.00 -7.43 -4.17
N LEU A 214 7.05 -8.07 -3.64
CA LEU A 214 7.31 -9.49 -3.87
C LEU A 214 6.15 -10.36 -3.36
N PHE A 215 5.58 -10.05 -2.20
CA PHE A 215 4.44 -10.79 -1.67
C PHE A 215 3.18 -10.64 -2.51
N SER A 216 3.01 -9.61 -3.34
CA SER A 216 1.83 -9.50 -4.21
C SER A 216 1.68 -10.69 -5.18
N TRP A 217 2.79 -11.29 -5.63
CA TRP A 217 2.77 -12.34 -6.66
C TRP A 217 3.47 -13.65 -6.26
N VAL A 218 4.41 -13.64 -5.30
CA VAL A 218 5.16 -14.85 -4.92
C VAL A 218 4.20 -15.92 -4.37
N PRO A 219 4.22 -17.15 -4.91
CA PRO A 219 3.50 -18.26 -4.32
C PRO A 219 4.09 -18.58 -2.94
N LEU A 220 3.29 -18.53 -1.88
CA LEU A 220 3.77 -18.74 -0.52
C LEU A 220 3.99 -20.25 -0.19
N GLN A 221 4.61 -21.01 -1.09
CA GLN A 221 4.65 -22.48 -0.99
C GLN A 221 5.81 -23.02 -0.13
N SER A 222 6.87 -22.23 0.10
CA SER A 222 8.06 -22.66 0.86
C SER A 222 8.11 -22.03 2.25
N GLN A 223 7.60 -22.72 3.28
CA GLN A 223 7.46 -22.17 4.64
C GLN A 223 8.78 -21.64 5.28
N ALA A 224 9.92 -22.30 5.02
CA ALA A 224 11.15 -22.05 5.77
C ALA A 224 11.79 -20.67 5.49
N SER A 225 11.69 -20.16 4.27
CA SER A 225 12.30 -18.86 3.90
C SER A 225 11.47 -17.67 4.41
N HIS A 226 10.17 -17.86 4.63
CA HIS A 226 9.27 -16.77 4.99
C HIS A 226 9.25 -16.49 6.51
N SER A 227 9.54 -17.48 7.36
CA SER A 227 9.40 -17.33 8.81
C SER A 227 10.35 -16.29 9.40
N ALA A 228 11.63 -16.30 9.01
CA ALA A 228 12.61 -15.32 9.46
C ALA A 228 12.27 -13.90 8.99
N LEU A 229 11.87 -13.76 7.73
CA LEU A 229 11.46 -12.49 7.16
C LEU A 229 10.22 -11.92 7.87
N LEU A 230 9.18 -12.74 8.09
CA LEU A 230 7.99 -12.31 8.81
C LEU A 230 8.30 -11.92 10.26
N ALA A 231 9.20 -12.64 10.94
CA ALA A 231 9.62 -12.27 12.29
C ALA A 231 10.30 -10.89 12.34
N LEU A 232 11.12 -10.56 11.34
CA LEU A 232 11.71 -9.21 11.21
C LEU A 232 10.64 -8.17 10.91
N VAL A 233 9.71 -8.45 9.99
CA VAL A 233 8.59 -7.54 9.69
C VAL A 233 7.77 -7.26 10.95
N PHE A 234 7.44 -8.28 11.75
CA PHE A 234 6.72 -8.11 13.02
C PHE A 234 7.46 -7.21 13.99
N HIS A 235 8.79 -7.33 14.10
CA HIS A 235 9.57 -6.45 14.95
C HIS A 235 9.36 -4.97 14.57
N PHE A 236 9.37 -4.63 13.28
CA PHE A 236 9.12 -3.26 12.82
C PHE A 236 7.67 -2.83 13.00
N THR A 237 6.69 -3.75 12.97
CA THR A 237 5.27 -3.36 13.23
C THR A 237 5.03 -2.85 14.64
N CYS A 238 5.87 -3.21 15.62
CA CYS A 238 5.69 -2.81 17.01
C CYS A 238 5.98 -1.31 17.25
N THR A 239 6.59 -0.60 16.30
CA THR A 239 6.86 0.84 16.42
C THR A 239 5.96 1.62 15.48
N PRO A 240 5.18 2.61 15.97
CA PRO A 240 4.28 3.42 15.13
C PRO A 240 5.04 4.52 14.37
N ASP A 241 6.00 4.13 13.54
CA ASP A 241 6.77 5.02 12.67
C ASP A 241 6.62 4.63 11.19
N ASN A 242 7.33 5.32 10.29
CA ASN A 242 7.29 5.02 8.86
C ASN A 242 7.69 3.57 8.53
N LEU A 243 8.59 2.96 9.32
CA LEU A 243 8.94 1.55 9.17
C LEU A 243 7.78 0.64 9.59
N GLY A 244 7.10 0.95 10.69
CA GLY A 244 5.88 0.27 11.13
C GLY A 244 4.77 0.31 10.08
N ILE A 245 4.55 1.46 9.43
CA ILE A 245 3.57 1.59 8.34
C ILE A 245 3.95 0.69 7.16
N CYS A 246 5.21 0.72 6.73
CA CYS A 246 5.69 -0.14 5.65
C CYS A 246 5.59 -1.64 6.02
N ALA A 247 5.89 -1.99 7.28
CA ALA A 247 5.81 -3.36 7.78
C ALA A 247 4.37 -3.86 7.87
N LEU A 248 3.43 -3.03 8.33
CA LEU A 248 2.00 -3.36 8.30
C LEU A 248 1.49 -3.58 6.87
N ALA A 249 1.92 -2.76 5.91
CA ALA A 249 1.59 -2.97 4.51
C ALA A 249 2.05 -4.34 4.00
N VAL A 250 3.26 -4.77 4.37
CA VAL A 250 3.78 -6.12 4.07
C VAL A 250 2.85 -7.20 4.64
N LEU A 251 2.38 -7.06 5.88
CA LEU A 251 1.46 -8.03 6.49
C LEU A 251 0.09 -8.04 5.83
N ASN A 252 -0.45 -6.87 5.47
CA ASN A 252 -1.72 -6.75 4.77
C ASN A 252 -1.66 -7.44 3.40
N GLU A 253 -0.57 -7.30 2.64
CA GLU A 253 -0.35 -8.05 1.38
C GLU A 253 -0.40 -9.57 1.57
N VAL A 254 0.13 -10.09 2.68
CA VAL A 254 0.02 -11.53 2.99
C VAL A 254 -1.43 -11.93 3.23
N LEU A 255 -2.22 -11.10 3.94
CA LEU A 255 -3.63 -11.35 4.24
C LEU A 255 -4.55 -11.16 3.02
N TYR A 256 -4.16 -10.36 2.02
CA TYR A 256 -4.96 -10.16 0.81
C TYR A 256 -5.19 -11.44 0.00
N LYS A 257 -4.33 -12.45 0.13
CA LYS A 257 -4.43 -13.70 -0.62
C LYS A 257 -5.59 -14.58 -0.11
N ASN A 258 -6.66 -14.64 -0.91
CA ASN A 258 -7.89 -15.39 -0.59
C ASN A 258 -7.70 -16.93 -0.64
N CYS A 259 -6.90 -17.42 -1.60
CA CYS A 259 -6.64 -18.86 -1.81
C CYS A 259 -5.39 -19.30 -1.05
N VAL A 260 -5.56 -19.67 0.22
CA VAL A 260 -4.48 -20.09 1.11
C VAL A 260 -4.45 -21.63 1.16
N PRO A 261 -3.49 -22.30 0.50
CA PRO A 261 -3.20 -23.72 0.73
C PRO A 261 -3.10 -24.07 2.21
N HIS A 262 -3.44 -25.30 2.62
CA HIS A 262 -3.31 -25.74 4.02
C HIS A 262 -1.90 -25.54 4.60
N SER A 263 -0.87 -25.61 3.75
CA SER A 263 0.52 -25.32 4.13
C SER A 263 0.76 -23.87 4.55
N LEU A 264 -0.18 -22.95 4.34
CA LEU A 264 -0.02 -21.53 4.66
C LEU A 264 -0.85 -21.03 5.82
N LEU A 265 -1.74 -21.88 6.33
CA LEU A 265 -2.53 -21.58 7.51
C LEU A 265 -1.66 -21.13 8.70
N PRO A 266 -0.50 -21.77 9.00
CA PRO A 266 0.35 -21.32 10.11
C PRO A 266 0.82 -19.87 9.94
N SER A 267 1.21 -19.46 8.73
CA SER A 267 1.66 -18.09 8.47
C SER A 267 0.53 -17.09 8.65
N VAL A 268 -0.67 -17.38 8.13
CA VAL A 268 -1.86 -16.53 8.33
C VAL A 268 -2.19 -16.41 9.81
N PHE A 269 -2.18 -17.51 10.56
CA PHE A 269 -2.44 -17.47 12.00
C PHE A 269 -1.42 -16.63 12.75
N VAL A 270 -0.13 -16.76 12.43
CA VAL A 270 0.91 -15.93 13.06
C VAL A 270 0.67 -14.44 12.77
N VAL A 271 0.29 -14.08 11.54
CA VAL A 271 -0.04 -12.69 11.18
C VAL A 271 -1.30 -12.22 11.93
N CYS A 272 -2.35 -13.03 12.05
CA CYS A 272 -3.55 -12.66 12.81
C CYS A 272 -3.28 -12.54 14.31
N THR A 273 -2.43 -13.41 14.88
CA THR A 273 -1.96 -13.28 16.26
C THR A 273 -1.14 -12.01 16.45
N GLN A 274 -0.34 -11.61 15.46
CA GLN A 274 0.35 -10.33 15.50
C GLN A 274 -0.64 -9.16 15.53
N ASN A 275 -1.73 -9.20 14.74
CA ASN A 275 -2.77 -8.16 14.80
C ASN A 275 -3.34 -8.01 16.22
N HIS A 276 -3.69 -9.13 16.86
CA HIS A 276 -4.14 -9.13 18.26
C HIS A 276 -3.12 -8.46 19.19
N GLN A 277 -1.84 -8.81 19.10
CA GLN A 277 -0.78 -8.21 19.91
C GLN A 277 -0.62 -6.71 19.66
N LEU A 278 -0.72 -6.27 18.41
CA LEU A 278 -0.60 -4.86 18.03
C LEU A 278 -1.78 -4.02 18.53
N LEU A 279 -3.01 -4.56 18.48
CA LEU A 279 -4.17 -3.91 19.09
C LEU A 279 -3.93 -3.67 20.59
N HIS A 280 -3.44 -4.66 21.32
CA HIS A 280 -3.10 -4.49 22.74
C HIS A 280 -1.96 -3.48 22.96
N LEU A 281 -0.92 -3.50 22.12
CA LEU A 281 0.19 -2.56 22.21
C LEU A 281 -0.27 -1.12 22.02
N VAL A 282 -1.14 -0.88 21.04
CA VAL A 282 -1.74 0.43 20.77
C VAL A 282 -2.65 0.86 21.92
N LEU A 283 -3.43 -0.07 22.47
CA LEU A 283 -4.31 0.21 23.61
C LEU A 283 -3.57 0.52 24.92
N GLN A 284 -2.30 0.17 25.05
CA GLN A 284 -1.48 0.58 26.21
C GLN A 284 -1.15 2.08 26.19
N GLN A 285 -1.21 2.75 25.03
CA GLN A 285 -1.05 4.19 24.95
C GLN A 285 -2.25 4.88 25.59
N SER A 286 -2.05 6.01 26.28
CA SER A 286 -3.14 6.75 26.93
C SER A 286 -4.07 7.43 25.91
N ASP A 287 -3.48 8.00 24.86
CA ASP A 287 -4.19 8.70 23.80
C ASP A 287 -3.70 8.23 22.43
N LEU A 288 -4.64 7.77 21.60
CA LEU A 288 -4.39 7.27 20.26
C LEU A 288 -4.10 8.40 19.26
N SER A 289 -4.45 9.65 19.58
CA SER A 289 -4.18 10.81 18.73
C SER A 289 -2.67 11.06 18.51
N ASN A 290 -1.82 10.54 19.40
CA ASN A 290 -0.36 10.65 19.30
C ASN A 290 0.27 9.66 18.30
N ILE A 291 -0.51 8.70 17.81
CA ILE A 291 -0.04 7.69 16.85
C ILE A 291 -0.31 8.20 15.44
N ASP A 292 0.61 7.94 14.52
CA ASP A 292 0.44 8.29 13.11
C ASP A 292 -0.87 7.68 12.54
N GLU A 293 -1.69 8.52 11.93
CA GLU A 293 -2.98 8.13 11.38
C GLU A 293 -2.85 7.03 10.32
N ASN A 294 -1.79 7.06 9.50
CA ASN A 294 -1.55 6.03 8.49
C ASN A 294 -1.24 4.67 9.13
N TYR A 295 -0.55 4.68 10.28
CA TYR A 295 -0.29 3.46 11.03
C TYR A 295 -1.60 2.87 11.57
N LEU A 296 -2.47 3.70 12.17
CA LEU A 296 -3.78 3.27 12.65
C LEU A 296 -4.67 2.75 11.52
N ASN A 297 -4.68 3.43 10.38
CA ASN A 297 -5.43 3.01 9.19
C ASN A 297 -4.94 1.65 8.67
N LYS A 298 -3.63 1.42 8.64
CA LYS A 298 -3.05 0.12 8.25
C LYS A 298 -3.35 -1.00 9.24
N LEU A 299 -3.37 -0.71 10.55
CA LEU A 299 -3.76 -1.68 11.58
C LEU A 299 -5.27 -2.01 11.50
N THR A 300 -6.10 -1.01 11.20
CA THR A 300 -7.55 -1.19 10.99
C THR A 300 -7.80 -2.04 9.75
N GLU A 301 -7.10 -1.78 8.65
CA GLU A 301 -7.12 -2.61 7.44
C GLU A 301 -6.71 -4.06 7.74
N MET A 302 -5.67 -4.27 8.56
CA MET A 302 -5.25 -5.61 9.00
C MET A 302 -6.38 -6.33 9.75
N SER A 303 -7.08 -5.62 10.65
CA SER A 303 -8.23 -6.14 11.39
C SER A 303 -9.41 -6.47 10.48
N HIS A 304 -9.70 -5.61 9.52
CA HIS A 304 -10.70 -5.85 8.49
C HIS A 304 -10.37 -7.12 7.70
N LEU A 305 -9.13 -7.32 7.24
CA LEU A 305 -8.72 -8.51 6.49
C LEU A 305 -8.78 -9.79 7.34
N CYS A 306 -8.44 -9.72 8.63
CA CYS A 306 -8.58 -10.85 9.55
C CYS A 306 -10.05 -11.29 9.66
N LEU A 307 -10.98 -10.34 9.83
CA LEU A 307 -12.39 -10.63 10.01
C LEU A 307 -13.12 -11.00 8.70
N SER A 308 -12.91 -10.24 7.64
CA SER A 308 -13.62 -10.44 6.37
C SER A 308 -13.17 -11.70 5.62
N LYS A 309 -11.87 -12.02 5.61
CA LYS A 309 -11.31 -13.08 4.76
C LYS A 309 -10.92 -14.35 5.50
N HIS A 310 -10.45 -14.23 6.74
CA HIS A 310 -9.79 -15.35 7.44
C HIS A 310 -10.54 -15.80 8.70
N TRP A 311 -11.59 -15.10 9.12
CA TRP A 311 -12.26 -15.34 10.39
C TRP A 311 -12.73 -16.78 10.59
N HIS A 312 -13.37 -17.36 9.57
CA HIS A 312 -13.84 -18.75 9.62
C HIS A 312 -12.75 -19.75 10.04
N ARG A 313 -11.50 -19.51 9.65
CA ARG A 313 -10.35 -20.36 9.96
C ARG A 313 -9.76 -20.02 11.32
N ILE A 314 -9.73 -18.74 11.67
CA ILE A 314 -9.20 -18.21 12.94
C ILE A 314 -10.06 -18.68 14.11
N GLU A 315 -11.38 -18.58 13.97
CA GLU A 315 -12.34 -18.97 14.99
C GLU A 315 -12.25 -20.46 15.37
N GLN A 316 -11.95 -21.32 14.39
CA GLN A 316 -11.80 -22.76 14.61
C GLN A 316 -10.50 -23.13 15.32
N ASN A 317 -9.53 -22.21 15.38
CA ASN A 317 -8.24 -22.48 16.00
C ASN A 317 -8.29 -22.21 17.51
N HIS A 318 -8.25 -23.28 18.31
CA HIS A 318 -8.27 -23.19 19.78
C HIS A 318 -7.10 -22.40 20.39
N LEU A 319 -6.00 -22.19 19.66
CA LEU A 319 -4.87 -21.40 20.13
C LEU A 319 -5.09 -19.89 19.99
N PHE A 320 -6.06 -19.46 19.18
CA PHE A 320 -6.33 -18.05 18.97
C PHE A 320 -7.30 -17.52 20.04
N PRO A 321 -6.96 -16.42 20.75
CA PRO A 321 -7.81 -15.87 21.81
C PRO A 321 -8.95 -15.03 21.22
N VAL A 322 -9.97 -15.68 20.65
CA VAL A 322 -11.10 -15.03 19.96
C VAL A 322 -11.74 -13.93 20.80
N ASN A 323 -12.11 -14.23 22.05
CA ASN A 323 -12.80 -13.27 22.91
C ASN A 323 -11.93 -12.06 23.27
N ASP A 324 -10.65 -12.28 23.54
CA ASP A 324 -9.72 -11.21 23.92
C ASP A 324 -9.41 -10.33 22.70
N PHE A 325 -9.29 -10.92 21.51
CA PHE A 325 -9.16 -10.18 20.25
C PHE A 325 -10.37 -9.28 19.98
N LEU A 326 -11.60 -9.81 20.09
CA LEU A 326 -12.81 -9.02 19.88
C LEU A 326 -12.97 -7.92 20.93
N TYR A 327 -12.59 -8.20 22.17
CA TYR A 327 -12.60 -7.19 23.23
C TYR A 327 -11.57 -6.09 22.99
N ALA A 328 -10.35 -6.44 22.55
CA ALA A 328 -9.34 -5.46 22.16
C ALA A 328 -9.82 -4.61 20.97
N LEU A 329 -10.39 -5.22 19.94
CA LEU A 329 -10.95 -4.49 18.81
C LEU A 329 -12.10 -3.55 19.24
N TYR A 330 -12.93 -3.99 20.19
CA TYR A 330 -14.00 -3.17 20.75
C TYR A 330 -13.41 -1.94 21.46
N GLN A 331 -12.44 -2.14 22.36
CA GLN A 331 -11.76 -1.02 23.02
C GLN A 331 -11.08 -0.08 22.01
N TYR A 332 -10.45 -0.64 20.98
CA TYR A 332 -9.76 0.11 19.92
C TYR A 332 -10.74 0.98 19.14
N THR A 333 -11.92 0.45 18.79
CA THR A 333 -12.98 1.14 18.06
C THR A 333 -13.46 2.39 18.80
N PHE A 334 -13.78 2.26 20.09
CA PHE A 334 -14.35 3.38 20.86
C PHE A 334 -13.30 4.37 21.37
N ARG A 335 -12.01 4.09 21.19
CA ARG A 335 -10.89 5.00 21.52
C ARG A 335 -10.30 5.71 20.30
N GLN A 336 -10.86 5.51 19.10
CA GLN A 336 -10.40 6.19 17.89
C GLN A 336 -10.46 7.73 18.05
N PRO A 337 -9.42 8.46 17.62
CA PRO A 337 -9.34 9.90 17.80
C PRO A 337 -10.23 10.68 16.82
N THR A 338 -10.48 10.12 15.63
CA THR A 338 -11.28 10.76 14.58
C THR A 338 -12.54 9.94 14.29
N VAL A 339 -13.58 10.63 13.82
CA VAL A 339 -14.84 10.00 13.39
C VAL A 339 -14.62 9.13 12.14
N ALA A 340 -13.74 9.55 11.23
CA ALA A 340 -13.37 8.77 10.05
C ALA A 340 -12.72 7.42 10.41
N SER A 341 -11.72 7.40 11.32
CA SER A 341 -11.11 6.14 11.76
C SER A 341 -12.09 5.26 12.56
N TYR A 342 -13.05 5.88 13.25
CA TYR A 342 -14.16 5.17 13.88
C TYR A 342 -15.06 4.46 12.85
N TYR A 343 -15.42 5.12 11.73
CA TYR A 343 -16.18 4.49 10.65
C TYR A 343 -15.45 3.29 10.04
N SER A 344 -14.14 3.42 9.78
CA SER A 344 -13.33 2.30 9.32
C SER A 344 -13.38 1.10 10.29
N CYS A 345 -13.48 1.35 11.60
CA CYS A 345 -13.68 0.29 12.59
C CYS A 345 -15.11 -0.29 12.55
N LEU A 346 -16.14 0.53 12.31
CA LEU A 346 -17.50 0.04 12.10
C LEU A 346 -17.61 -0.88 10.88
N ASP A 347 -16.88 -0.59 9.80
CA ASP A 347 -16.82 -1.46 8.62
C ASP A 347 -16.17 -2.83 8.93
N VAL A 348 -15.17 -2.84 9.82
CA VAL A 348 -14.59 -4.07 10.36
C VAL A 348 -15.66 -4.89 11.10
N TRP A 349 -16.48 -4.23 11.92
CA TRP A 349 -17.59 -4.90 12.63
C TRP A 349 -18.67 -5.40 11.67
N ASN A 350 -19.04 -4.61 10.66
CA ASN A 350 -19.98 -5.02 9.62
C ASN A 350 -19.54 -6.31 8.93
N SER A 351 -18.24 -6.45 8.63
CA SER A 351 -17.70 -7.69 8.06
C SER A 351 -17.89 -8.92 8.95
N LEU A 352 -17.74 -8.76 10.28
CA LEU A 352 -17.99 -9.84 11.24
C LEU A 352 -19.48 -10.15 11.33
N LEU A 353 -20.35 -9.14 11.36
CA LEU A 353 -21.80 -9.31 11.43
C LEU A 353 -22.33 -10.00 10.17
N ASP A 354 -21.86 -9.62 8.99
CA ASP A 354 -22.22 -10.28 7.73
C ASP A 354 -21.82 -11.77 7.75
N TYR A 355 -20.65 -12.12 8.32
CA TYR A 355 -20.28 -13.52 8.53
C TYR A 355 -21.21 -14.26 9.49
N LEU A 356 -21.64 -13.60 10.57
CA LEU A 356 -22.51 -14.19 11.60
C LEU A 356 -23.96 -14.38 11.10
N ALA A 357 -24.44 -13.51 10.21
CA ALA A 357 -25.78 -13.60 9.63
C ALA A 357 -26.03 -14.92 8.88
N ASP A 358 -24.98 -15.52 8.31
CA ASP A 358 -25.03 -16.80 7.61
C ASP A 358 -24.94 -18.03 8.55
N LYS A 359 -24.81 -17.84 9.87
CA LYS A 359 -24.61 -18.93 10.85
C LYS A 359 -25.90 -19.35 11.55
N ASP A 360 -25.85 -20.53 12.17
CA ASP A 360 -26.96 -21.06 12.93
C ASP A 360 -27.10 -20.37 14.30
N ALA A 361 -28.30 -20.45 14.87
CA ALA A 361 -28.65 -19.77 16.12
C ALA A 361 -27.73 -20.14 17.29
N VAL A 362 -27.23 -21.39 17.35
CA VAL A 362 -26.32 -21.84 18.41
C VAL A 362 -24.96 -21.15 18.30
N HIS A 363 -24.49 -20.93 17.07
CA HIS A 363 -23.24 -20.23 16.83
C HIS A 363 -23.39 -18.73 17.15
N ILE A 364 -24.48 -18.12 16.71
CA ILE A 364 -24.84 -16.72 16.99
C ILE A 364 -24.90 -16.45 18.51
N GLN A 365 -25.49 -17.36 19.28
CA GLN A 365 -25.64 -17.22 20.73
C GLN A 365 -24.29 -17.01 21.45
N LYS A 366 -23.18 -17.55 20.92
CA LYS A 366 -21.83 -17.34 21.49
C LYS A 366 -21.39 -15.88 21.47
N TYR A 367 -21.94 -15.09 20.55
CA TYR A 367 -21.61 -13.68 20.35
C TYR A 367 -22.66 -12.75 20.95
N GLU A 368 -23.72 -13.25 21.57
CA GLU A 368 -24.84 -12.44 22.05
C GLU A 368 -24.45 -11.42 23.13
N GLU A 369 -23.61 -11.83 24.09
CA GLU A 369 -23.08 -10.90 25.11
C GLU A 369 -22.24 -9.80 24.47
N PHE A 370 -21.44 -10.17 23.46
CA PHE A 370 -20.61 -9.24 22.71
C PHE A 370 -21.47 -8.25 21.90
N SER A 371 -22.47 -8.74 21.16
CA SER A 371 -23.44 -7.93 20.42
C SER A 371 -24.16 -6.93 21.33
N THR A 372 -24.54 -7.37 22.53
CA THR A 372 -25.17 -6.51 23.54
C THR A 372 -24.25 -5.37 23.96
N ALA A 373 -22.99 -5.68 24.30
CA ALA A 373 -22.00 -4.68 24.68
C ALA A 373 -21.72 -3.68 23.54
N LEU A 374 -21.66 -4.16 22.29
CA LEU A 374 -21.47 -3.33 21.12
C LEU A 374 -22.64 -2.34 20.93
N ILE A 375 -23.89 -2.79 21.03
CA ILE A 375 -25.07 -1.91 20.97
C ILE A 375 -25.00 -0.82 22.05
N GLU A 376 -24.73 -1.21 23.30
CA GLU A 376 -24.68 -0.26 24.42
C GLU A 376 -23.58 0.80 24.23
N ALA A 377 -22.44 0.41 23.67
CA ALA A 377 -21.32 1.31 23.39
C ALA A 377 -21.61 2.25 22.22
N ILE A 378 -22.21 1.76 21.13
CA ILE A 378 -22.65 2.56 19.99
C ILE A 378 -23.67 3.61 20.47
N ILE A 379 -24.70 3.19 21.20
CA ILE A 379 -25.71 4.10 21.76
C ILE A 379 -25.08 5.12 22.70
N LYS A 380 -24.10 4.72 23.53
CA LYS A 380 -23.37 5.63 24.40
C LYS A 380 -22.59 6.67 23.58
N LYS A 381 -21.84 6.24 22.55
CA LYS A 381 -21.06 7.13 21.68
C LYS A 381 -21.97 8.11 20.93
N MET A 382 -23.10 7.63 20.41
CA MET A 382 -24.11 8.49 19.76
C MET A 382 -24.65 9.61 20.67
N ARG A 383 -24.66 9.40 21.99
CA ARG A 383 -25.12 10.41 22.96
C ARG A 383 -24.04 11.40 23.36
N THR A 384 -22.79 10.94 23.45
CA THR A 384 -21.66 11.75 23.88
C THR A 384 -21.10 12.61 22.77
N GLU A 385 -21.18 12.14 21.52
CA GLU A 385 -20.68 12.86 20.35
C GLU A 385 -21.72 13.89 19.89
N GLN A 386 -21.55 15.13 20.36
CA GLN A 386 -22.47 16.25 20.07
C GLN A 386 -21.83 17.37 19.25
N ASN A 387 -20.51 17.29 18.99
CA ASN A 387 -19.73 18.35 18.35
C ASN A 387 -19.62 18.19 16.83
N LEU A 388 -20.58 17.50 16.19
CA LEU A 388 -20.61 17.27 14.75
C LEU A 388 -21.42 18.36 14.04
N ASP A 389 -21.02 18.72 12.83
CA ASP A 389 -21.75 19.70 12.01
C ASP A 389 -23.17 19.19 11.68
N ASP A 390 -24.16 20.05 11.93
CA ASP A 390 -25.58 19.80 11.68
C ASP A 390 -26.19 20.86 10.76
N GLU A 391 -25.35 21.72 10.15
CA GLU A 391 -25.79 22.81 9.28
C GLU A 391 -25.39 22.60 7.82
N LYS A 392 -24.15 22.16 7.55
CA LYS A 392 -23.69 21.94 6.18
C LYS A 392 -23.99 20.52 5.74
N THR A 393 -24.52 20.41 4.53
CA THR A 393 -24.74 19.13 3.85
C THR A 393 -23.61 18.81 2.89
N ASP A 394 -23.33 17.53 2.72
CA ASP A 394 -22.45 17.01 1.68
C ASP A 394 -23.16 16.88 0.32
N ASP A 395 -22.52 16.19 -0.63
CA ASP A 395 -23.05 15.95 -1.99
C ASP A 395 -24.31 15.08 -2.00
N ASP A 396 -24.57 14.32 -0.91
CA ASP A 396 -25.73 13.45 -0.73
C ASP A 396 -26.86 14.13 0.09
N GLU A 397 -26.77 15.44 0.31
CA GLU A 397 -27.68 16.25 1.13
C GLU A 397 -27.73 15.81 2.62
N GLU A 398 -26.70 15.10 3.11
CA GLU A 398 -26.61 14.68 4.52
C GLU A 398 -25.67 15.60 5.33
N THR A 399 -26.02 15.93 6.57
CA THR A 399 -25.11 16.61 7.51
C THR A 399 -24.10 15.63 8.10
N GLU A 400 -22.94 16.11 8.59
CA GLU A 400 -21.95 15.26 9.26
C GLU A 400 -22.58 14.45 10.41
N ARG A 401 -23.49 15.09 11.16
CA ARG A 401 -24.27 14.43 12.22
C ARG A 401 -25.22 13.36 11.69
N GLN A 402 -25.89 13.59 10.56
CA GLN A 402 -26.77 12.60 9.94
C GLN A 402 -25.98 11.38 9.45
N VAL A 403 -24.86 11.62 8.76
CA VAL A 403 -23.94 10.57 8.32
C VAL A 403 -23.47 9.74 9.52
N PHE A 404 -23.09 10.39 10.62
CA PHE A 404 -22.69 9.70 11.85
C PHE A 404 -23.81 8.83 12.41
N ILE A 405 -25.01 9.36 12.55
CA ILE A 405 -26.16 8.61 13.05
C ILE A 405 -26.46 7.40 12.15
N ARG A 406 -26.42 7.58 10.82
CA ARG A 406 -26.67 6.52 9.83
C ARG A 406 -25.70 5.35 10.00
N HIS A 407 -24.39 5.60 10.05
CA HIS A 407 -23.38 4.56 10.22
C HIS A 407 -23.57 3.78 11.53
N ASN A 408 -23.89 4.46 12.63
CA ASN A 408 -24.14 3.80 13.92
C ASN A 408 -25.42 2.94 13.89
N ILE A 409 -26.50 3.46 13.29
CA ILE A 409 -27.78 2.74 13.17
C ILE A 409 -27.65 1.53 12.26
N GLU A 410 -26.89 1.61 11.18
CA GLU A 410 -26.66 0.49 10.26
C GLU A 410 -26.04 -0.71 10.99
N VAL A 411 -25.02 -0.49 11.81
CA VAL A 411 -24.41 -1.55 12.63
C VAL A 411 -25.42 -2.13 13.63
N ILE A 412 -26.20 -1.28 14.33
CA ILE A 412 -27.26 -1.75 15.24
C ILE A 412 -28.31 -2.56 14.48
N GLY A 413 -28.67 -2.15 13.25
CA GLY A 413 -29.61 -2.84 12.38
C GLY A 413 -29.13 -4.24 12.04
N LYS A 414 -27.87 -4.38 11.59
CA LYS A 414 -27.27 -5.69 11.32
C LYS A 414 -27.21 -6.58 12.56
N ILE A 415 -26.93 -6.02 13.74
CA ILE A 415 -27.02 -6.78 14.99
C ILE A 415 -28.47 -7.20 15.27
N GLY A 416 -29.45 -6.35 14.95
CA GLY A 416 -30.88 -6.64 15.05
C GLY A 416 -31.34 -7.80 14.17
N ASP A 417 -30.77 -7.95 12.98
CA ASP A 417 -31.08 -9.07 12.09
C ASP A 417 -30.60 -10.43 12.66
N ILE A 418 -29.53 -10.40 13.45
CA ILE A 418 -28.90 -11.59 14.04
C ILE A 418 -29.49 -11.91 15.43
N VAL A 419 -29.70 -10.88 16.28
CA VAL A 419 -30.20 -10.99 17.65
C VAL A 419 -31.34 -9.99 17.90
N PRO A 420 -32.54 -10.22 17.34
CA PRO A 420 -33.60 -9.20 17.28
C PRO A 420 -34.15 -8.82 18.65
N MET A 421 -34.46 -9.80 19.50
CA MET A 421 -35.09 -9.55 20.81
C MET A 421 -34.19 -8.71 21.73
N THR A 422 -32.91 -9.07 21.79
CA THR A 422 -31.92 -8.38 22.62
C THR A 422 -31.67 -6.97 22.09
N THR A 423 -31.56 -6.80 20.77
CA THR A 423 -31.40 -5.49 20.12
C THR A 423 -32.58 -4.57 20.39
N CYS A 424 -33.82 -5.04 20.14
CA CYS A 424 -35.03 -4.26 20.38
C CYS A 424 -35.13 -3.81 21.84
N SER A 425 -34.90 -4.71 22.79
CA SER A 425 -34.93 -4.41 24.23
C SER A 425 -33.97 -3.27 24.58
N ARG A 426 -32.71 -3.37 24.15
CA ARG A 426 -31.68 -2.36 24.45
C ARG A 426 -31.94 -1.00 23.79
N VAL A 427 -32.38 -0.99 22.53
CA VAL A 427 -32.71 0.25 21.82
C VAL A 427 -33.91 0.94 22.45
N VAL A 428 -34.95 0.19 22.82
CA VAL A 428 -36.14 0.73 23.49
C VAL A 428 -35.78 1.30 24.87
N ASP A 429 -35.06 0.55 25.70
CA ASP A 429 -34.62 1.00 27.03
C ASP A 429 -33.79 2.28 26.95
N ALA A 430 -32.93 2.37 25.94
CA ALA A 430 -32.14 3.54 25.66
C ALA A 430 -33.04 4.75 25.32
N TRP A 431 -33.96 4.59 24.37
CA TRP A 431 -34.81 5.69 23.88
C TRP A 431 -35.93 6.09 24.82
N GLN A 432 -36.42 5.19 25.67
CA GLN A 432 -37.54 5.45 26.58
C GLN A 432 -37.30 6.69 27.46
N LYS A 433 -36.06 6.90 27.92
CA LYS A 433 -35.68 8.10 28.70
C LYS A 433 -35.83 9.39 27.89
N SER A 434 -35.38 9.39 26.64
CA SER A 434 -35.49 10.54 25.73
C SER A 434 -36.94 10.79 25.32
N CYS A 435 -37.70 9.74 25.01
CA CYS A 435 -39.12 9.82 24.69
C CYS A 435 -39.94 10.40 25.84
N ALA A 436 -39.62 10.04 27.09
CA ALA A 436 -40.28 10.61 28.27
C ALA A 436 -40.00 12.12 28.44
N VAL A 437 -38.78 12.57 28.13
CA VAL A 437 -38.43 14.00 28.13
C VAL A 437 -39.18 14.73 27.02
N TYR A 438 -39.17 14.19 25.80
CA TYR A 438 -39.86 14.78 24.66
C TYR A 438 -41.38 14.86 24.88
N SER A 439 -41.98 13.80 25.44
CA SER A 439 -43.40 13.79 25.80
C SER A 439 -43.71 14.93 26.79
N LYS A 440 -42.89 15.13 27.83
CA LYS A 440 -43.06 16.24 28.78
C LYS A 440 -42.95 17.61 28.12
N LEU A 441 -42.03 17.78 27.15
CA LEU A 441 -41.86 19.03 26.42
C LEU A 441 -43.07 19.32 25.52
N LEU A 442 -43.58 18.32 24.80
CA LEU A 442 -44.80 18.43 24.00
C LEU A 442 -46.00 18.85 24.85
N PHE A 443 -46.20 18.20 26.01
CA PHE A 443 -47.30 18.55 26.91
C PHE A 443 -47.13 19.93 27.56
N ALA A 444 -45.89 20.41 27.74
CA ALA A 444 -45.63 21.76 28.25
C ALA A 444 -45.94 22.86 27.22
N THR A 445 -45.76 22.59 25.92
CA THR A 445 -46.10 23.53 24.83
C THR A 445 -47.61 23.61 24.53
N GLU A 446 -48.41 22.66 25.00
CA GLU A 446 -49.87 22.65 24.80
C GLU A 446 -50.67 23.40 25.87
N VAL A 447 -50.02 23.92 26.93
CA VAL A 447 -50.70 24.74 27.95
C VAL A 447 -50.75 26.21 27.51
N PRO A 448 -51.93 26.81 27.25
CA PRO A 448 -52.02 28.23 26.90
C PRO A 448 -51.57 29.08 28.09
N GLN A 449 -50.64 30.02 27.89
CA GLN A 449 -50.40 31.05 28.91
C GLN A 449 -51.68 31.86 29.13
N PRO A 450 -52.14 32.06 30.39
CA PRO A 450 -53.29 32.91 30.64
C PRO A 450 -52.94 34.35 30.26
N SER A 451 -53.77 34.95 29.41
CA SER A 451 -53.68 36.35 28.99
C SER A 451 -53.70 37.27 30.23
N PRO A 452 -52.93 38.37 30.25
CA PRO A 452 -52.96 39.29 31.39
C PRO A 452 -54.34 39.95 31.46
N GLU A 453 -55.09 39.64 32.52
CA GLU A 453 -56.36 40.30 32.82
C GLU A 453 -56.15 41.82 32.95
N LEU A 454 -56.75 42.57 32.03
CA LEU A 454 -57.02 43.99 32.14
C LEU A 454 -57.82 44.24 33.43
N ARG A 455 -57.17 44.75 34.48
CA ARG A 455 -57.87 45.40 35.59
C ARG A 455 -58.42 46.74 35.11
N GLN A 456 -59.73 46.78 34.83
CA GLN A 456 -60.53 48.00 34.99
C GLN A 456 -61.28 47.90 36.32
N GLY A 457 -61.13 48.94 37.15
CA GLY A 457 -61.72 49.09 38.47
C GLY A 457 -60.98 50.15 39.25
#